data_AF-A0AAU6PH96-F1
#
_entry.id   AF-A0AAU6PH96-F1
#
_cell.length_a   1.000
_cell.length_b   1.000
_cell.length_c   1.000
_cell.angle_alpha   90.00
_cell.angle_beta   90.00
_cell.angle_gamma   90.00
#
_symmetry.space_group_name_H-M   'P 1'
#
loop_
_entity.id
_entity.type
_entity.pdbx_description
1 polymer ?
#
loop_
_entity_poly.entity_id
_entity_poly.type
_entity_poly.pdbx_seq_one_letter_code
_entity_poly.pdbx_strand_id
1 'polypeptide(L)'
;MDDTVLVLSGLDPCGGAGISADIETIQQFGLTALPIVTVLTVQNTQSVAEIQAVNDELIAKQFRHLQDDIDFEVVKIGLLSSVEQIKTIANLAQGKTIILDPIVKSSTADVLLQTQAIETLKQDLLPLVHILTPNSAELSTLSVGDNEQQQVKSLSCEWVLVTTTDVSDSEIEHRLYQHGNLIKKYIYKKLMGDYHGSGCTLSSAIAALIALDLSVEEACQQALNYTYQTLLNAKSIGKIQKHPNRLHKKLL
;
A
#
# COMPACT_ATOMS: atom_id res chain seq x y z
N MET A 1 -4.04 -1.98 -21.52
CA MET A 1 -3.50 -0.75 -20.92
C MET A 1 -4.70 -0.09 -20.30
N ASP A 2 -4.75 -0.09 -18.97
CA ASP A 2 -5.90 0.39 -18.22
C ASP A 2 -5.70 1.86 -17.94
N ASP A 3 -6.74 2.68 -18.19
CA ASP A 3 -6.73 4.10 -17.86
C ASP A 3 -7.16 4.34 -16.39
N THR A 4 -7.43 3.27 -15.64
CA THR A 4 -7.99 3.33 -14.29
C THR A 4 -7.32 2.36 -13.32
N VAL A 5 -7.36 2.69 -12.03
CA VAL A 5 -6.92 1.83 -10.93
C VAL A 5 -7.96 1.91 -9.83
N LEU A 6 -8.53 0.77 -9.41
CA LEU A 6 -9.42 0.74 -8.25
C LEU A 6 -8.60 0.76 -6.96
N VAL A 7 -9.02 1.59 -6.01
CA VAL A 7 -8.31 1.77 -4.74
C VAL A 7 -9.23 1.49 -3.57
N LEU A 8 -8.84 0.56 -2.71
CA LEU A 8 -9.48 0.24 -1.44
C LEU A 8 -8.56 0.69 -0.30
N SER A 9 -8.88 1.80 0.37
CA SER A 9 -7.95 2.41 1.34
C SER A 9 -8.68 3.24 2.39
N GLY A 10 -8.04 3.45 3.54
CA GLY A 10 -8.57 4.31 4.60
C GLY A 10 -8.51 5.79 4.24
N LEU A 11 -9.41 6.61 4.78
CA LEU A 11 -9.36 8.06 4.67
C LEU A 11 -8.44 8.64 5.74
N ASP A 12 -7.36 9.29 5.31
CA ASP A 12 -6.61 10.25 6.13
C ASP A 12 -7.18 11.67 5.91
N PRO A 13 -7.86 12.29 6.91
CA PRO A 13 -8.39 13.65 6.80
C PRO A 13 -7.32 14.74 6.68
N CYS A 14 -6.04 14.45 6.97
CA CYS A 14 -4.93 15.37 6.70
C CYS A 14 -4.40 15.27 5.26
N GLY A 15 -4.86 14.30 4.47
CA GLY A 15 -4.43 14.10 3.07
C GLY A 15 -2.97 13.67 2.92
N GLY A 16 -2.32 13.21 3.99
CA GLY A 16 -0.93 12.72 3.96
C GLY A 16 -0.81 11.29 3.48
N ALA A 17 -1.77 10.42 3.82
CA ALA A 17 -1.78 9.00 3.48
C ALA A 17 -3.15 8.54 2.96
N GLY A 18 -3.36 7.23 2.89
CA GLY A 18 -4.64 6.62 2.57
C GLY A 18 -5.16 7.01 1.19
N ILE A 19 -6.49 7.03 1.05
CA ILE A 19 -7.18 7.24 -0.22
C ILE A 19 -6.77 8.55 -0.92
N SER A 20 -6.48 9.61 -0.16
CA SER A 20 -6.03 10.89 -0.71
C SER A 20 -4.64 10.77 -1.36
N ALA A 21 -3.70 10.12 -0.69
CA ALA A 21 -2.36 9.87 -1.24
C ALA A 21 -2.42 8.95 -2.47
N ASP A 22 -3.34 7.98 -2.45
CA ASP A 22 -3.55 7.05 -3.55
C ASP A 22 -4.07 7.78 -4.80
N ILE A 23 -5.11 8.62 -4.65
CA ILE A 23 -5.68 9.44 -5.73
C ILE A 23 -4.61 10.36 -6.33
N GLU A 24 -3.92 11.15 -5.50
CA GLU A 24 -2.88 12.08 -5.95
C GLU A 24 -1.76 11.36 -6.72
N THR A 25 -1.37 10.16 -6.25
CA THR A 25 -0.33 9.37 -6.90
C THR A 25 -0.76 8.86 -8.26
N ILE A 26 -1.93 8.22 -8.34
CA ILE A 26 -2.43 7.61 -9.58
C ILE A 26 -2.64 8.68 -10.66
N GLN A 27 -3.19 9.84 -10.28
CA GLN A 27 -3.36 10.98 -11.18
C GLN A 27 -2.03 11.51 -11.74
N GLN A 28 -0.94 11.45 -10.96
CA GLN A 28 0.37 11.89 -11.39
C GLN A 28 0.96 11.01 -12.52
N PHE A 29 0.49 9.78 -12.66
CA PHE A 29 0.81 8.89 -13.78
C PHE A 29 -0.19 8.98 -14.95
N GLY A 30 -1.16 9.91 -14.89
CA GLY A 30 -2.14 10.13 -15.96
C GLY A 30 -3.36 9.21 -15.92
N LEU A 31 -3.52 8.42 -14.85
CA LEU A 31 -4.62 7.47 -14.67
C LEU A 31 -5.72 8.04 -13.78
N THR A 32 -6.90 7.43 -13.86
CA THR A 32 -8.04 7.74 -12.98
C THR A 32 -8.11 6.76 -11.82
N ALA A 33 -8.00 7.25 -10.58
CA ALA A 33 -8.29 6.44 -9.41
C ALA A 33 -9.82 6.23 -9.27
N LEU A 34 -10.24 4.99 -8.97
CA LEU A 34 -11.61 4.64 -8.60
C LEU A 34 -11.64 4.35 -7.08
N PRO A 35 -11.87 5.38 -6.23
CA PRO A 35 -11.67 5.26 -4.80
C PRO A 35 -12.87 4.64 -4.09
N ILE A 36 -12.61 3.63 -3.25
CA ILE A 36 -13.53 3.07 -2.27
C ILE A 36 -12.87 3.17 -0.88
N VAL A 37 -13.54 3.87 0.04
CA VAL A 37 -13.03 4.05 1.40
C VAL A 37 -13.35 2.81 2.24
N THR A 38 -12.33 2.20 2.84
CA THR A 38 -12.46 1.02 3.71
C THR A 38 -12.58 1.38 5.18
N VAL A 39 -11.90 2.45 5.60
CA VAL A 39 -11.81 2.89 7.00
C VAL A 39 -11.85 4.41 7.05
N LEU A 40 -12.69 4.98 7.91
CA LEU A 40 -12.65 6.39 8.27
C LEU A 40 -11.77 6.57 9.50
N THR A 41 -10.93 7.60 9.53
CA THR A 41 -10.07 7.88 10.68
C THR A 41 -10.35 9.27 11.24
N VAL A 42 -10.37 9.38 12.57
CA VAL A 42 -10.23 10.65 13.28
C VAL A 42 -8.75 10.78 13.61
N GLN A 43 -7.99 11.46 12.76
CA GLN A 43 -6.55 11.64 12.95
C GLN A 43 -6.08 13.03 12.54
N ASN A 44 -4.89 13.39 12.99
CA ASN A 44 -4.15 14.55 12.52
C ASN A 44 -2.66 14.18 12.32
N THR A 45 -1.81 15.16 11.97
CA THR A 45 -0.38 14.92 11.71
C THR A 45 0.45 14.45 12.91
N GLN A 46 -0.17 14.19 14.06
CA GLN A 46 0.49 13.78 15.31
C GLN A 46 0.00 12.41 15.80
N SER A 47 -1.29 12.11 15.63
CA SER A 47 -1.87 10.86 16.15
C SER A 47 -3.16 10.48 15.43
N VAL A 48 -3.51 9.20 15.58
CA VAL A 48 -4.83 8.64 15.25
C VAL A 48 -5.59 8.49 16.56
N ALA A 49 -6.75 9.13 16.67
CA ALA A 49 -7.60 9.08 17.85
C ALA A 49 -8.66 7.97 17.75
N GLU A 50 -9.23 7.78 16.56
CA GLU A 50 -10.32 6.82 16.34
C GLU A 50 -10.26 6.27 14.91
N ILE A 51 -10.73 5.03 14.76
CA ILE A 51 -10.95 4.39 13.47
C ILE A 51 -12.38 3.85 13.42
N GLN A 52 -13.03 4.00 12.28
CA GLN A 52 -14.37 3.47 12.02
C GLN A 52 -14.36 2.71 10.70
N ALA A 53 -14.64 1.41 10.77
CA ALA A 53 -14.79 0.57 9.58
C ALA A 53 -15.98 1.05 8.73
N VAL A 54 -15.80 1.13 7.41
CA VAL A 54 -16.91 1.30 6.48
C VAL A 54 -17.62 -0.04 6.34
N ASN A 55 -18.95 0.00 6.24
CA ASN A 55 -19.78 -1.18 6.13
C ASN A 55 -19.43 -2.02 4.88
N ASP A 56 -19.24 -3.32 5.07
CA ASP A 56 -18.79 -4.25 4.01
C ASP A 56 -19.79 -4.38 2.86
N GLU A 57 -21.10 -4.32 3.12
CA GLU A 57 -22.11 -4.34 2.05
C GLU A 57 -22.05 -3.08 1.20
N LEU A 58 -21.74 -1.93 1.80
CA LEU A 58 -21.55 -0.69 1.07
C LEU A 58 -20.30 -0.76 0.18
N ILE A 59 -19.18 -1.28 0.70
CA ILE A 59 -17.97 -1.55 -0.10
C ILE A 59 -18.29 -2.45 -1.29
N ALA A 60 -19.00 -3.56 -1.05
CA ALA A 60 -19.38 -4.49 -2.11
C ALA A 60 -20.32 -3.87 -3.16
N LYS A 61 -21.26 -3.01 -2.74
CA LYS A 61 -22.14 -2.29 -3.67
C LYS A 61 -21.35 -1.30 -4.53
N GLN A 62 -20.44 -0.53 -3.93
CA GLN A 62 -19.57 0.41 -4.67
C GLN A 62 -18.68 -0.33 -5.67
N PHE A 63 -18.01 -1.41 -5.25
CA PHE A 63 -17.15 -2.21 -6.11
C PHE A 63 -17.91 -2.76 -7.31
N ARG A 64 -19.06 -3.39 -7.09
CA ARG A 64 -19.88 -3.97 -8.17
C ARG A 64 -20.42 -2.90 -9.10
N HIS A 65 -20.91 -1.77 -8.58
CA HIS A 65 -21.37 -0.67 -9.44
C HIS A 65 -20.25 -0.11 -10.33
N LEU A 66 -19.02 0.00 -9.81
CA LEU A 66 -17.88 0.41 -10.62
C LEU A 66 -17.52 -0.66 -11.65
N GLN A 67 -17.51 -1.94 -11.26
CA GLN A 67 -17.20 -3.05 -12.15
C GLN A 67 -18.23 -3.23 -13.28
N ASP A 68 -19.50 -2.91 -13.02
CA ASP A 68 -20.58 -2.99 -14.00
C ASP A 68 -20.48 -1.87 -15.08
N ASP A 69 -19.74 -0.78 -14.81
CA ASP A 69 -19.65 0.41 -15.66
C ASP A 69 -18.25 0.65 -16.25
N ILE A 70 -17.19 0.32 -15.50
CA ILE A 70 -15.80 0.66 -15.81
C ILE A 70 -14.96 -0.62 -15.79
N ASP A 71 -14.22 -0.84 -16.87
CA ASP A 71 -13.23 -1.92 -16.94
C ASP A 71 -11.95 -1.50 -16.20
N PHE A 72 -11.53 -2.31 -15.22
CA PHE A 72 -10.31 -2.11 -14.45
C PHE A 72 -9.75 -3.47 -14.05
N GLU A 73 -8.48 -3.73 -14.32
CA GLU A 73 -7.82 -4.98 -13.93
C GLU A 73 -6.94 -4.81 -12.69
N VAL A 74 -6.47 -3.59 -12.41
CA VAL A 74 -5.57 -3.32 -11.29
C VAL A 74 -6.32 -2.80 -10.06
N VAL A 75 -6.07 -3.46 -8.92
CA VAL A 75 -6.65 -3.11 -7.62
C VAL A 75 -5.53 -2.84 -6.61
N LYS A 76 -5.47 -1.63 -6.06
CA LYS A 76 -4.60 -1.31 -4.93
C LYS A 76 -5.38 -1.40 -3.62
N ILE A 77 -4.85 -2.15 -2.67
CA ILE A 77 -5.43 -2.35 -1.34
C ILE A 77 -4.47 -1.76 -0.30
N GLY A 78 -5.00 -0.93 0.60
CA GLY A 78 -4.29 -0.35 1.74
C GLY A 78 -4.90 -0.80 3.07
N LEU A 79 -5.16 0.16 3.96
CA LEU A 79 -5.62 -0.11 5.32
C LEU A 79 -6.97 -0.86 5.34
N LEU A 80 -7.02 -2.01 6.02
CA LEU A 80 -8.22 -2.80 6.29
C LEU A 80 -8.48 -2.89 7.81
N SER A 81 -9.74 -3.02 8.22
CA SER A 81 -10.13 -2.93 9.64
C SER A 81 -10.65 -4.22 10.29
N SER A 82 -11.12 -5.21 9.53
CA SER A 82 -11.75 -6.41 10.11
C SER A 82 -11.59 -7.66 9.25
N VAL A 83 -11.84 -8.82 9.86
CA VAL A 83 -11.88 -10.14 9.20
C VAL A 83 -12.92 -10.16 8.08
N GLU A 84 -14.12 -9.64 8.36
CA GLU A 84 -15.23 -9.59 7.41
C GLU A 84 -14.92 -8.70 6.21
N GLN A 85 -14.25 -7.57 6.45
CA GLN A 85 -13.82 -6.66 5.39
C GLN A 85 -12.75 -7.30 4.49
N ILE A 86 -11.76 -7.98 5.09
CA ILE A 86 -10.72 -8.70 4.34
C ILE A 86 -11.37 -9.76 3.43
N LYS A 87 -12.27 -10.59 3.97
CA LYS A 87 -12.97 -11.63 3.19
C LYS A 87 -13.83 -11.04 2.08
N THR A 88 -14.54 -9.96 2.38
CA THR A 88 -15.38 -9.27 1.39
C THR A 88 -14.53 -8.76 0.23
N ILE A 89 -13.42 -8.09 0.52
CA ILE A 89 -12.52 -7.54 -0.50
C ILE A 89 -11.81 -8.66 -1.27
N ALA A 90 -11.33 -9.70 -0.60
CA ALA A 90 -10.70 -10.85 -1.25
C ALA A 90 -11.65 -11.50 -2.27
N ASN A 91 -12.93 -11.66 -1.93
CA ASN A 91 -13.94 -12.20 -2.84
C ASN A 91 -14.24 -11.27 -4.02
N LEU A 92 -14.27 -9.95 -3.82
CA LEU A 92 -14.55 -8.98 -4.88
C LEU A 92 -13.38 -8.86 -5.87
N ALA A 93 -12.15 -8.90 -5.36
CA ALA A 93 -10.94 -8.68 -6.16
C ALA A 93 -10.39 -9.96 -6.81
N GLN A 94 -11.10 -11.09 -6.76
CA GLN A 94 -10.65 -12.33 -7.40
C GLN A 94 -10.41 -12.12 -8.90
N GLY A 95 -9.29 -12.63 -9.39
CA GLY A 95 -8.89 -12.52 -10.81
C GLY A 95 -8.30 -11.16 -11.20
N LYS A 96 -8.27 -10.17 -10.31
CA LYS A 96 -7.65 -8.87 -10.54
C LYS A 96 -6.15 -8.89 -10.20
N THR A 97 -5.38 -7.96 -10.77
CA THR A 97 -3.99 -7.72 -10.39
C THR A 97 -3.95 -6.89 -9.11
N ILE A 98 -3.69 -7.56 -7.98
CA ILE A 98 -3.74 -6.94 -6.65
C ILE A 98 -2.36 -6.44 -6.21
N ILE A 99 -2.28 -5.15 -5.87
CA ILE A 99 -1.15 -4.53 -5.17
C ILE A 99 -1.57 -4.32 -3.72
N LEU A 100 -0.91 -4.97 -2.77
CA LEU A 100 -1.24 -4.88 -1.35
C LEU A 100 -0.15 -4.14 -0.56
N ASP A 101 -0.55 -3.02 0.04
CA ASP A 101 0.15 -2.34 1.12
C ASP A 101 -0.48 -2.82 2.44
N PRO A 102 0.16 -3.75 3.18
CA PRO A 102 -0.52 -4.51 4.22
C PRO A 102 -0.80 -3.71 5.51
N ILE A 103 -0.23 -2.51 5.65
CA ILE A 103 -0.38 -1.56 6.78
C ILE A 103 -0.77 -2.26 8.09
N VAL A 104 0.18 -3.01 8.66
CA VAL A 104 -0.06 -3.74 9.92
C VAL A 104 0.35 -2.84 11.08
N LYS A 105 -0.62 -2.18 11.73
CA LYS A 105 -0.35 -1.38 12.93
C LYS A 105 -0.48 -2.21 14.21
N SER A 106 0.56 -2.23 15.02
CA SER A 106 0.48 -2.65 16.42
C SER A 106 -0.16 -1.54 17.26
N SER A 107 -1.44 -1.67 17.57
CA SER A 107 -2.07 -0.85 18.61
C SER A 107 -2.52 -1.78 19.73
N THR A 108 -2.33 -1.37 20.98
CA THR A 108 -2.61 -2.17 22.18
C THR A 108 -4.10 -2.48 22.40
N ALA A 109 -4.99 -1.84 21.64
CA ALA A 109 -6.42 -2.12 21.67
C ALA A 109 -6.72 -3.36 20.81
N ASP A 110 -6.99 -4.48 21.50
CA ASP A 110 -7.56 -5.73 20.98
C ASP A 110 -6.66 -6.62 20.08
N VAL A 111 -5.54 -7.06 20.67
CA VAL A 111 -4.56 -7.98 20.06
C VAL A 111 -5.20 -9.24 19.44
N LEU A 112 -6.30 -9.75 20.01
CA LEU A 112 -6.97 -10.95 19.50
C LEU A 112 -7.61 -10.68 18.12
N LEU A 113 -8.36 -9.59 17.99
CA LEU A 113 -8.97 -9.17 16.71
C LEU A 113 -7.89 -8.86 15.68
N GLN A 114 -6.77 -8.26 16.09
CA GLN A 114 -5.63 -8.03 15.21
C GLN A 114 -5.02 -9.35 14.70
N THR A 115 -4.85 -10.33 15.59
CA THR A 115 -4.31 -11.65 15.23
C THR A 115 -5.23 -12.37 14.24
N GLN A 116 -6.55 -12.33 14.48
CA GLN A 116 -7.53 -12.93 13.57
C GLN A 116 -7.54 -12.24 12.20
N ALA A 117 -7.43 -10.91 12.17
CA ALA A 117 -7.34 -10.16 10.92
C ALA A 117 -6.06 -10.50 10.14
N ILE A 118 -4.91 -10.61 10.81
CA ILE A 118 -3.65 -11.01 10.18
C ILE A 118 -3.74 -12.42 9.61
N GLU A 119 -4.27 -13.37 10.36
CA GLU A 119 -4.44 -14.74 9.87
C GLU A 119 -5.42 -14.82 8.69
N THR A 120 -6.52 -14.05 8.74
CA THR A 120 -7.46 -13.93 7.62
C THR A 120 -6.78 -13.31 6.40
N LEU A 121 -5.98 -12.26 6.57
CA LEU A 121 -5.22 -11.64 5.49
C LEU A 121 -4.28 -12.66 4.84
N LYS A 122 -3.56 -13.46 5.64
CA LYS A 122 -2.64 -14.50 5.16
C LYS A 122 -3.35 -15.63 4.42
N GLN A 123 -4.52 -16.05 4.88
CA GLN A 123 -5.24 -17.20 4.33
C GLN A 123 -6.11 -16.84 3.13
N ASP A 124 -6.81 -15.69 3.18
CA ASP A 124 -7.85 -15.35 2.22
C ASP A 124 -7.41 -14.31 1.19
N LEU A 125 -6.51 -13.38 1.54
CA LEU A 125 -6.11 -12.28 0.65
C LEU A 125 -4.73 -12.47 0.02
N LEU A 126 -3.69 -12.77 0.82
CA LEU A 126 -2.32 -12.91 0.31
C LEU A 126 -2.16 -13.87 -0.88
N PRO A 127 -2.88 -15.01 -0.96
CA PRO A 127 -2.77 -15.90 -2.12
C PRO A 127 -3.25 -15.28 -3.44
N LEU A 128 -4.03 -14.19 -3.38
CA LEU A 128 -4.52 -13.45 -4.55
C LEU A 128 -3.61 -12.27 -4.92
N VAL A 129 -2.64 -11.92 -4.07
CA VAL A 129 -1.81 -10.73 -4.22
C VAL A 129 -0.74 -10.97 -5.29
N HIS A 130 -0.73 -10.09 -6.30
CA HIS A 130 0.30 -10.09 -7.32
C HIS A 130 1.62 -9.51 -6.78
N ILE A 131 1.55 -8.37 -6.09
CA ILE A 131 2.70 -7.77 -5.38
C ILE A 131 2.34 -7.27 -3.98
N LEU A 132 3.12 -7.69 -2.99
CA LEU A 132 3.07 -7.22 -1.61
C LEU A 132 4.19 -6.21 -1.34
N THR A 133 3.91 -5.12 -0.63
CA THR A 133 4.91 -4.09 -0.30
C THR A 133 5.12 -3.90 1.21
N PRO A 134 5.55 -4.92 1.97
CA PRO A 134 5.67 -4.80 3.43
C PRO A 134 6.94 -4.02 3.81
N ASN A 135 6.92 -3.34 4.96
CA ASN A 135 8.14 -3.00 5.67
C ASN A 135 8.72 -4.21 6.44
N SER A 136 9.87 -4.05 7.12
CA SER A 136 10.55 -5.17 7.77
C SER A 136 9.75 -5.74 8.95
N ALA A 137 9.10 -4.87 9.73
CA ALA A 137 8.20 -5.28 10.81
C ALA A 137 6.93 -5.98 10.31
N GLU A 138 6.30 -5.44 9.27
CA GLU A 138 5.13 -6.04 8.63
C GLU A 138 5.45 -7.40 8.03
N LEU A 139 6.60 -7.52 7.33
CA LEU A 139 7.07 -8.81 6.82
C LEU A 139 7.17 -9.83 7.94
N SER A 140 7.81 -9.47 9.05
CA SER A 140 7.96 -10.36 10.21
C SER A 140 6.63 -10.79 10.82
N THR A 141 5.60 -9.96 10.71
CA THR A 141 4.25 -10.25 11.20
C THR A 141 3.47 -11.18 10.26
N LEU A 142 3.66 -11.01 8.95
CA LEU A 142 2.91 -11.73 7.91
C LEU A 142 3.50 -13.10 7.56
N SER A 143 4.76 -13.35 7.92
CA SER A 143 5.54 -14.48 7.44
C SER A 143 6.09 -15.36 8.57
N VAL A 144 6.69 -16.48 8.21
CA VAL A 144 7.40 -17.38 9.12
C VAL A 144 8.83 -17.55 8.62
N GLY A 145 9.82 -17.36 9.49
CA GLY A 145 11.22 -17.58 9.17
C GLY A 145 12.16 -16.81 10.10
N ASP A 146 13.39 -17.30 10.22
CA ASP A 146 14.42 -16.73 11.09
C ASP A 146 15.18 -15.56 10.42
N ASN A 147 15.07 -15.46 9.09
CA ASN A 147 15.64 -14.39 8.29
C ASN A 147 14.72 -14.02 7.13
N GLU A 148 14.96 -12.85 6.53
CA GLU A 148 14.12 -12.31 5.46
C GLU A 148 13.93 -13.28 4.29
N GLN A 149 14.99 -13.99 3.90
CA GLN A 149 14.93 -14.91 2.77
C GLN A 149 13.98 -16.08 3.01
N GLN A 150 13.87 -16.57 4.26
CA GLN A 150 12.89 -17.58 4.67
C GLN A 150 11.49 -16.96 4.82
N GLN A 151 11.41 -15.77 5.42
CA GLN A 151 10.17 -15.02 5.58
C GLN A 151 9.46 -14.80 4.23
N VAL A 152 10.15 -14.23 3.24
CA VAL A 152 9.58 -14.02 1.91
C VAL A 152 9.18 -15.35 1.24
N LYS A 153 9.98 -16.40 1.39
CA LYS A 153 9.66 -17.73 0.83
C LYS A 153 8.43 -18.38 1.47
N SER A 154 8.07 -17.99 2.70
CA SER A 154 6.88 -18.50 3.37
C SER A 154 5.57 -17.82 2.91
N LEU A 155 5.67 -16.69 2.22
CA LEU A 155 4.51 -15.95 1.71
C LEU A 155 4.02 -16.57 0.40
N SER A 156 2.70 -16.68 0.26
CA SER A 156 2.04 -17.13 -0.98
C SER A 156 1.84 -15.99 -1.98
N CYS A 157 2.86 -15.15 -2.19
CA CYS A 157 2.82 -14.02 -3.11
C CYS A 157 3.87 -14.19 -4.20
N GLU A 158 3.52 -13.85 -5.44
CA GLU A 158 4.48 -13.91 -6.56
C GLU A 158 5.60 -12.90 -6.36
N TRP A 159 5.24 -11.63 -6.14
CA TRP A 159 6.19 -10.54 -5.94
C TRP A 159 6.11 -9.97 -4.53
N VAL A 160 7.28 -9.68 -3.95
CA VAL A 160 7.38 -9.01 -2.65
C VAL A 160 8.45 -7.93 -2.72
N LEU A 161 8.06 -6.67 -2.51
CA LEU A 161 8.98 -5.54 -2.36
C LEU A 161 9.14 -5.19 -0.88
N VAL A 162 10.18 -5.72 -0.26
CA VAL A 162 10.49 -5.44 1.15
C VAL A 162 11.09 -4.05 1.27
N THR A 163 10.50 -3.22 2.12
CA THR A 163 11.03 -1.90 2.47
C THR A 163 11.72 -1.91 3.84
N THR A 164 12.85 -1.21 3.95
CA THR A 164 13.72 -1.24 5.15
C THR A 164 13.80 0.11 5.85
N THR A 165 12.82 0.99 5.60
CA THR A 165 12.81 2.36 6.15
C THR A 165 12.81 2.39 7.68
N ASP A 166 12.27 1.35 8.30
CA ASP A 166 12.11 1.14 9.74
C ASP A 166 13.37 0.63 10.46
N VAL A 167 14.33 0.05 9.72
CA VAL A 167 15.55 -0.57 10.29
C VAL A 167 16.86 0.07 9.83
N SER A 168 16.79 1.01 8.89
CA SER A 168 17.97 1.69 8.33
C SER A 168 18.31 3.00 9.05
N ASP A 169 19.59 3.27 9.29
CA ASP A 169 20.04 4.54 9.91
C ASP A 169 20.40 5.63 8.89
N SER A 170 21.18 5.29 7.86
CA SER A 170 21.70 6.25 6.87
C SER A 170 21.33 5.92 5.43
N GLU A 171 21.21 4.64 5.11
CA GLU A 171 20.95 4.11 3.78
C GLU A 171 19.82 3.09 3.84
N ILE A 172 18.84 3.24 2.95
CA ILE A 172 17.69 2.35 2.81
C ILE A 172 17.97 1.42 1.64
N GLU A 173 17.89 0.11 1.88
CA GLU A 173 17.99 -0.93 0.85
C GLU A 173 16.63 -1.61 0.69
N HIS A 174 15.87 -1.23 -0.34
CA HIS A 174 14.65 -1.95 -0.72
C HIS A 174 15.02 -3.19 -1.54
N ARG A 175 14.30 -4.30 -1.34
CA ARG A 175 14.61 -5.60 -1.94
C ARG A 175 13.39 -6.18 -2.61
N LEU A 176 13.49 -6.42 -3.92
CA LEU A 176 12.44 -7.03 -4.72
C LEU A 176 12.72 -8.52 -4.89
N TYR A 177 11.72 -9.32 -4.54
CA TYR A 177 11.72 -10.77 -4.66
C TYR A 177 10.65 -11.22 -5.65
N GLN A 178 10.94 -12.30 -6.37
CA GLN A 178 9.97 -13.04 -7.17
C GLN A 178 10.02 -14.52 -6.80
N HIS A 179 8.89 -15.13 -6.44
CA HIS A 179 8.80 -16.51 -5.96
C HIS A 179 9.82 -16.80 -4.84
N GLY A 180 10.01 -15.82 -3.96
CA GLY A 180 10.99 -15.89 -2.88
C GLY A 180 12.45 -15.74 -3.30
N ASN A 181 12.81 -15.54 -4.56
CA ASN A 181 14.20 -15.30 -4.96
C ASN A 181 14.48 -13.81 -5.08
N LEU A 182 15.61 -13.35 -4.54
CA LEU A 182 16.00 -11.94 -4.66
C LEU A 182 16.33 -11.60 -6.11
N ILE A 183 15.60 -10.66 -6.68
CA ILE A 183 15.76 -10.19 -8.07
C ILE A 183 16.60 -8.93 -8.11
N LYS A 184 16.27 -7.95 -7.25
CA LYS A 184 16.90 -6.63 -7.32
C LYS A 184 16.96 -5.93 -5.97
N LYS A 185 18.00 -5.13 -5.79
CA LYS A 185 18.22 -4.24 -4.65
C LYS A 185 18.17 -2.78 -5.13
N TYR A 186 17.56 -1.92 -4.33
CA TYR A 186 17.48 -0.48 -4.61
C TYR A 186 17.97 0.29 -3.40
N ILE A 187 18.96 1.15 -3.63
CA ILE A 187 19.65 1.86 -2.56
C ILE A 187 19.32 3.35 -2.63
N TYR A 188 18.88 3.92 -1.51
CA TYR A 188 18.59 5.34 -1.36
C TYR A 188 19.18 5.88 -0.06
N LYS A 189 19.62 7.14 -0.08
CA LYS A 189 19.98 7.84 1.16
C LYS A 189 18.74 8.09 2.01
N LYS A 190 18.75 7.67 3.29
CA LYS A 190 17.66 7.95 4.22
C LYS A 190 17.50 9.45 4.42
N LEU A 191 16.28 9.95 4.19
CA LEU A 191 15.95 11.35 4.40
C LEU A 191 15.68 11.58 5.88
N MET A 192 16.15 12.71 6.40
CA MET A 192 15.89 13.09 7.80
C MET A 192 14.44 13.56 7.98
N GLY A 193 13.88 13.22 9.15
CA GLY A 193 12.53 13.58 9.57
C GLY A 193 11.51 12.45 9.39
N ASP A 194 10.32 12.69 9.92
CA ASP A 194 9.21 11.74 9.85
C ASP A 194 8.29 12.08 8.68
N TYR A 195 7.92 11.06 7.91
CA TYR A 195 7.07 11.21 6.73
C TYR A 195 5.80 10.39 6.92
N HIS A 196 4.65 10.95 6.52
CA HIS A 196 3.37 10.24 6.54
C HIS A 196 2.91 9.92 5.12
N GLY A 197 2.62 8.65 4.84
CA GLY A 197 2.08 8.20 3.56
C GLY A 197 3.10 7.85 2.47
N SER A 198 4.37 7.61 2.83
CA SER A 198 5.38 7.09 1.88
C SER A 198 4.99 5.71 1.33
N GLY A 199 4.52 4.79 2.19
CA GLY A 199 4.04 3.46 1.79
C GLY A 199 2.86 3.52 0.80
N CYS A 200 1.83 4.30 1.12
CA CYS A 200 0.67 4.48 0.23
C CYS A 200 1.08 5.10 -1.12
N THR A 201 2.01 6.04 -1.11
CA THR A 201 2.55 6.65 -2.35
C THR A 201 3.29 5.61 -3.18
N LEU A 202 4.11 4.77 -2.55
CA LEU A 202 4.88 3.72 -3.24
C LEU A 202 3.96 2.67 -3.87
N SER A 203 3.05 2.09 -3.08
CA SER A 203 2.14 1.05 -3.56
C SER A 203 1.19 1.56 -4.64
N SER A 204 0.68 2.79 -4.52
CA SER A 204 -0.16 3.40 -5.55
C SER A 204 0.59 3.74 -6.83
N ALA A 205 1.87 4.13 -6.73
CA ALA A 205 2.71 4.33 -7.92
C ALA A 205 3.00 3.00 -8.63
N ILE A 206 3.25 1.92 -7.88
CA ILE A 206 3.41 0.56 -8.45
C ILE A 206 2.12 0.15 -9.17
N ALA A 207 0.95 0.31 -8.54
CA ALA A 207 -0.33 -0.02 -9.15
C ALA A 207 -0.57 0.76 -10.45
N ALA A 208 -0.30 2.06 -10.46
CA ALA A 208 -0.41 2.89 -11.66
C ALA A 208 0.53 2.42 -12.78
N LEU A 209 1.78 2.12 -12.46
CA LEU A 209 2.76 1.68 -13.48
C LEU A 209 2.43 0.29 -14.03
N ILE A 210 1.91 -0.61 -13.21
CA ILE A 210 1.43 -1.92 -13.66
C ILE A 210 0.18 -1.78 -14.56
N ALA A 211 -0.75 -0.88 -14.24
CA ALA A 211 -1.91 -0.59 -15.09
C ALA A 211 -1.49 -0.04 -16.48
N LEU A 212 -0.37 0.67 -16.52
CA LEU A 212 0.32 1.11 -17.75
C LEU A 212 1.15 0.01 -18.42
N ASP A 213 0.98 -1.26 -18.04
CA ASP A 213 1.61 -2.43 -18.66
C ASP A 213 3.14 -2.49 -18.52
N LEU A 214 3.71 -1.82 -17.50
CA LEU A 214 5.12 -1.99 -17.16
C LEU A 214 5.34 -3.29 -16.39
N SER A 215 6.52 -3.88 -16.58
CA SER A 215 6.95 -5.03 -15.76
C SER A 215 7.06 -4.64 -14.28
N VAL A 216 6.91 -5.61 -13.38
CA VAL A 216 7.01 -5.37 -11.93
C VAL A 216 8.36 -4.76 -11.53
N GLU A 217 9.45 -5.16 -12.17
CA GLU A 217 10.78 -4.61 -11.91
C GLU A 217 10.87 -3.12 -12.30
N GLU A 218 10.35 -2.76 -13.48
CA GLU A 218 10.32 -1.37 -13.94
C GLU A 218 9.37 -0.52 -13.10
N ALA A 219 8.19 -1.06 -12.77
CA ALA A 219 7.20 -0.43 -11.92
C ALA A 219 7.79 -0.14 -10.53
N CYS A 220 8.42 -1.12 -9.88
CA CYS A 220 9.09 -0.93 -8.59
C CYS A 220 10.19 0.14 -8.66
N GLN A 221 11.06 0.08 -9.68
CA GLN A 221 12.15 1.03 -9.83
C GLN A 221 11.64 2.47 -9.99
N GLN A 222 10.66 2.69 -10.86
CA GLN A 222 10.09 4.01 -11.12
C GLN A 222 9.26 4.52 -9.93
N ALA A 223 8.48 3.65 -9.29
CA ALA A 223 7.69 3.99 -8.11
C ALA A 223 8.56 4.37 -6.90
N LEU A 224 9.67 3.66 -6.66
CA LEU A 224 10.63 4.02 -5.62
C LEU A 224 11.29 5.38 -5.90
N ASN A 225 11.73 5.61 -7.15
CA ASN A 225 12.29 6.89 -7.57
C ASN A 225 11.29 8.04 -7.38
N TYR A 226 10.05 7.84 -7.85
CA TYR A 226 8.97 8.80 -7.69
C TYR A 226 8.73 9.09 -6.21
N THR A 227 8.54 8.06 -5.38
CA THR A 227 8.31 8.19 -3.94
C THR A 227 9.45 8.99 -3.29
N TYR A 228 10.71 8.67 -3.61
CA TYR A 228 11.86 9.42 -3.11
C TYR A 228 11.80 10.92 -3.44
N GLN A 229 11.43 11.27 -4.69
CA GLN A 229 11.26 12.66 -5.11
C GLN A 229 10.11 13.36 -4.39
N THR A 230 8.99 12.67 -4.16
CA THR A 230 7.87 13.25 -3.38
C THR A 230 8.27 13.55 -1.93
N LEU A 231 9.14 12.73 -1.34
CA LEU A 231 9.65 12.91 0.02
C LEU A 231 10.68 14.04 0.09
N LEU A 232 11.58 14.16 -0.89
CA LEU A 232 12.51 15.29 -0.99
C LEU A 232 11.78 16.64 -1.03
N ASN A 233 10.63 16.68 -1.70
CA ASN A 233 9.82 17.88 -1.86
C ASN A 233 8.67 17.97 -0.84
N ALA A 234 8.72 17.16 0.23
CA ALA A 234 7.63 17.05 1.18
C ALA A 234 7.32 18.38 1.88
N LYS A 235 6.04 18.60 2.18
CA LYS A 235 5.52 19.80 2.82
C LYS A 235 5.28 19.55 4.31
N SER A 236 5.57 20.55 5.14
CA SER A 236 5.13 20.56 6.54
C SER A 236 3.79 21.27 6.63
N ILE A 237 2.70 20.51 6.64
CA ILE A 237 1.34 21.08 6.79
C ILE A 237 0.87 21.09 8.26
N GLY A 238 1.51 20.27 9.09
CA GLY A 238 1.22 20.16 10.52
C GLY A 238 2.50 20.15 11.34
N LYS A 239 2.40 19.63 12.56
CA LYS A 239 3.42 19.84 13.60
C LYS A 239 4.60 18.88 13.56
N ILE A 240 4.37 17.63 13.13
CA ILE A 240 5.35 16.55 13.29
C ILE A 240 5.70 15.95 11.92
N GLN A 241 4.74 15.28 11.29
CA GLN A 241 5.00 14.52 10.08
C GLN A 241 4.98 15.40 8.82
N LYS A 242 5.94 15.17 7.93
CA LYS A 242 5.98 15.77 6.58
C LYS A 242 5.11 14.98 5.60
N HIS A 243 4.45 15.70 4.72
CA HIS A 243 3.53 15.18 3.71
C HIS A 243 4.25 15.10 2.35
N PRO A 244 4.36 13.91 1.73
CA PRO A 244 4.95 13.79 0.40
C PRO A 244 4.25 14.71 -0.61
N ASN A 245 5.04 15.44 -1.40
CA ASN A 245 4.49 16.32 -2.43
C ASN A 245 4.37 15.57 -3.76
N ARG A 246 3.21 14.95 -3.97
CA ARG A 246 2.92 14.08 -5.13
C ARG A 246 2.68 14.82 -6.44
N LEU A 247 2.29 16.08 -6.35
CA LEU A 247 2.00 16.94 -7.51
C LEU A 247 3.23 17.70 -8.01
N HIS A 248 4.44 17.32 -7.58
CA HIS A 248 5.64 17.99 -8.05
C HIS A 248 5.80 17.73 -9.55
N LYS A 249 5.57 18.78 -10.37
CA LYS A 249 5.76 18.74 -11.83
C LYS A 249 7.13 18.15 -12.17
N LYS A 250 7.20 17.36 -13.27
CA LYS A 250 8.44 17.23 -14.03
C LYS A 250 9.01 18.64 -14.18
N LEU A 251 10.24 18.87 -13.71
CA LEU A 251 11.04 19.96 -14.25
C LEU A 251 11.07 19.67 -15.76
N LEU A 252 10.30 20.45 -16.53
CA LEU A 252 10.41 20.50 -17.98
C LEU A 252 11.84 20.90 -18.35
#